data_AF-A0A9Q0DJU0-F1
#
_entry.id   AF-A0A9Q0DJU0-F1
#
_cell.length_a   1.000
_cell.length_b   1.000
_cell.length_c   1.000
_cell.angle_alpha   90.00
_cell.angle_beta   90.00
_cell.angle_gamma   90.00
#
_symmetry.space_group_name_H-M   'P 1'
#
loop_
_entity.id
_entity.type
_entity.pdbx_description
1 polymer ?
#
loop_
_entity_poly.entity_id
_entity_poly.type
_entity_poly.pdbx_seq_one_letter_code
_entity_poly.pdbx_strand_id
1 'polypeptide(L)'
;MCCLRRCVSLWGVVRSGRWQVAKVGLPSGVMDVWEKLGRQEHCRYTWDTKTNSNKRLPFACRCRFDRVYLRPAKREGVACLLPNHMALLGLEKLDCGRYTSDHWGVYCSFSAG
;
A
#
# COMPACT_ATOMS: atom_id res chain seq x y z
N MET A 1 21.27 8.09 -16.63
CA MET A 1 21.54 7.10 -15.56
C MET A 1 21.17 7.73 -14.22
N CYS A 2 19.96 7.47 -13.70
CA CYS A 2 19.55 8.02 -12.41
C CYS A 2 20.12 7.13 -11.29
N CYS A 3 21.13 7.66 -10.60
CA CYS A 3 21.89 6.96 -9.58
C CYS A 3 21.03 6.79 -8.32
N LEU A 4 20.35 5.65 -8.17
CA LEU A 4 19.70 5.25 -6.92
C LEU A 4 20.79 4.88 -5.89
N ARG A 5 21.41 5.87 -5.26
CA ARG A 5 22.28 5.63 -4.09
C ARG A 5 21.42 5.37 -2.86
N ARG A 6 21.22 4.07 -2.59
CA ARG A 6 20.87 3.43 -1.31
C ARG A 6 20.21 4.34 -0.25
N CYS A 7 18.91 4.54 -0.39
CA CYS A 7 18.04 4.59 0.77
C CYS A 7 17.49 3.17 0.94
N VAL A 8 17.83 2.46 2.03
CA VAL A 8 17.15 1.20 2.36
C VAL A 8 15.78 1.58 2.93
N SER A 9 14.88 2.04 2.07
CA SER A 9 13.46 1.99 2.37
C SER A 9 13.04 0.55 2.11
N LEU A 10 12.52 -0.12 3.15
CA LEU A 10 11.95 -1.45 2.99
C LEU A 10 10.64 -1.27 2.21
N TRP A 11 10.74 -1.25 0.88
CA TRP A 11 9.59 -1.29 -0.02
C TRP A 11 9.11 -2.73 -0.10
N GLY A 12 8.41 -3.19 0.93
CA GLY A 12 7.73 -4.48 0.91
C GLY A 12 6.24 -4.26 0.74
N VAL A 13 5.65 -4.76 -0.36
CA VAL A 13 4.21 -5.07 -0.35
C VAL A 13 4.07 -6.29 0.56
N VAL A 14 3.74 -6.04 1.82
CA VAL A 14 3.49 -7.13 2.77
C VAL A 14 2.04 -7.53 2.65
N ARG A 15 1.78 -8.75 2.18
CA ARG A 15 0.45 -9.36 2.24
C ARG A 15 0.17 -9.80 3.67
N SER A 16 -0.53 -8.96 4.42
CA SER A 16 -0.85 -9.25 5.82
C SER A 16 -2.30 -8.92 6.16
N GLY A 17 -2.93 -9.84 6.88
CA GLY A 17 -4.21 -9.58 7.56
C GLY A 17 -4.03 -8.55 8.67
N ARG A 18 -5.12 -7.85 9.05
CA ARG A 18 -5.10 -6.91 10.20
C ARG A 18 -4.65 -7.58 11.50
N TRP A 19 -5.09 -8.82 11.75
CA TRP A 19 -4.78 -9.55 12.99
C TRP A 19 -3.28 -9.87 13.12
N GLN A 20 -2.58 -10.11 12.01
CA GLN A 20 -1.13 -10.42 12.02
C GLN A 20 -0.34 -9.21 12.48
N VAL A 21 -0.61 -8.03 11.90
CA VAL A 21 0.07 -6.79 12.28
C VAL A 21 -0.27 -6.39 13.71
N ALA A 22 -1.53 -6.55 14.15
CA ALA A 22 -1.92 -6.23 15.51
C ALA A 22 -1.23 -7.10 16.57
N LYS A 23 -0.91 -8.36 16.23
CA LYS A 23 -0.26 -9.30 17.16
C LYS A 23 1.21 -8.96 17.40
N VAL A 24 1.93 -8.51 16.38
CA VAL A 24 3.39 -8.30 16.44
C VAL A 24 3.76 -6.82 16.58
N GLY A 25 2.84 -5.92 16.20
CA GLY A 25 3.09 -4.48 16.13
C GLY A 25 4.02 -4.10 14.98
N LEU A 26 4.18 -2.80 14.78
CA LEU A 26 5.23 -2.27 13.89
C LEU A 26 6.48 -1.96 14.71
N PRO A 27 7.69 -2.24 14.18
CA PRO A 27 8.93 -1.82 14.82
C PRO A 27 8.98 -0.30 15.01
N SER A 28 9.70 0.16 16.04
CA SER A 28 9.83 1.59 16.32
C SER A 28 10.38 2.36 15.11
N GLY A 29 9.71 3.47 14.78
CA GLY A 29 10.07 4.33 13.65
C GLY A 29 9.58 3.84 12.28
N VAL A 30 8.87 2.71 12.21
CA VAL A 30 8.15 2.25 11.01
C VAL A 30 6.70 2.72 11.09
N MET A 31 6.15 3.22 9.98
CA MET A 31 4.75 3.62 9.86
C MET A 31 4.05 2.91 8.70
N ASP A 32 2.75 2.65 8.86
CA ASP A 32 1.86 2.29 7.75
C ASP A 32 1.47 3.56 6.98
N VAL A 33 1.77 3.61 5.68
CA VAL A 33 1.54 4.81 4.85
C VAL A 33 0.06 5.18 4.76
N TRP A 34 -0.83 4.20 4.63
CA TRP A 34 -2.28 4.45 4.58
C TRP A 34 -2.77 5.03 5.91
N GLU A 35 -2.25 4.54 7.03
CA GLU A 35 -2.59 5.09 8.34
C GLU A 35 -2.03 6.50 8.53
N LYS A 36 -0.79 6.75 8.08
CA LYS A 36 -0.14 8.07 8.14
C LYS A 36 -0.89 9.12 7.31
N LEU A 37 -1.43 8.74 6.16
CA LEU A 37 -2.20 9.62 5.26
C LEU A 37 -3.66 9.83 5.70
N GLY A 38 -4.02 9.44 6.93
CA GLY A 38 -5.34 9.69 7.49
C GLY A 38 -6.39 8.63 7.16
N ARG A 39 -5.96 7.39 6.83
CA ARG A 39 -6.86 6.23 6.68
C ARG A 39 -7.94 6.44 5.62
N GLN A 40 -7.57 7.02 4.48
CA GLN A 40 -8.50 7.40 3.42
C GLN A 40 -9.28 6.19 2.89
N GLU A 41 -10.61 6.29 2.89
CA GLU A 41 -11.48 5.14 2.61
C GLU A 41 -11.41 4.70 1.15
N HIS A 42 -11.23 5.66 0.22
CA HIS A 42 -11.19 5.37 -1.22
C HIS A 42 -10.01 4.48 -1.65
N CYS A 43 -8.96 4.38 -0.83
CA CYS A 43 -7.80 3.53 -1.08
C CYS A 43 -7.55 2.48 0.02
N ARG A 44 -8.59 2.17 0.81
CA ARG A 44 -8.46 1.26 1.96
C ARG A 44 -8.38 -0.22 1.57
N TYR A 45 -9.23 -0.67 0.67
CA TYR A 45 -9.36 -2.10 0.36
C TYR A 45 -8.61 -2.40 -0.94
N THR A 46 -7.53 -3.15 -0.84
CA THR A 46 -6.69 -3.54 -1.99
C THR A 46 -7.13 -4.88 -2.58
N TRP A 47 -8.00 -5.59 -1.88
CA TRP A 47 -8.68 -6.78 -2.36
C TRP A 47 -10.15 -6.72 -1.94
N ASP A 48 -11.06 -6.67 -2.92
CA ASP A 48 -12.48 -6.44 -2.69
C ASP A 48 -13.31 -7.25 -3.69
N THR A 49 -13.98 -8.30 -3.22
CA THR A 49 -14.81 -9.16 -4.09
C THR A 49 -16.19 -8.60 -4.40
N LYS A 50 -16.56 -7.43 -3.85
CA LYS A 50 -17.76 -6.69 -4.29
C LYS A 50 -17.49 -5.90 -5.56
N THR A 51 -16.30 -5.30 -5.66
CA THR A 51 -15.94 -4.39 -6.75
C THR A 51 -15.05 -5.06 -7.79
N ASN A 52 -14.31 -6.12 -7.43
CA ASN A 52 -13.51 -6.92 -8.34
C ASN A 52 -14.19 -8.26 -8.64
N SER A 53 -14.41 -8.54 -9.94
CA SER A 53 -15.13 -9.73 -10.41
C SER A 53 -14.23 -10.85 -10.94
N ASN A 54 -12.90 -10.72 -10.84
CA ASN A 54 -11.97 -11.73 -11.32
C ASN A 54 -12.04 -13.04 -10.51
N LYS A 55 -12.39 -12.96 -9.23
CA LYS A 55 -12.67 -14.12 -8.38
C LYS A 55 -14.13 -14.15 -7.97
N ARG A 56 -14.77 -15.32 -8.12
CA ARG A 56 -16.13 -15.58 -7.66
C ARG A 56 -16.08 -16.27 -6.31
N LEU A 57 -16.55 -15.59 -5.27
CA LEU A 57 -16.72 -16.16 -3.94
C LEU A 57 -18.20 -16.16 -3.56
N PRO A 58 -18.66 -17.12 -2.73
CA PRO A 58 -20.05 -17.18 -2.30
C PRO A 58 -20.44 -16.04 -1.33
N PHE A 59 -19.47 -15.26 -0.86
CA PHE A 59 -19.67 -14.11 0.01
C PHE A 59 -18.78 -12.93 -0.40
N ALA A 60 -19.24 -11.74 -0.06
CA ALA A 60 -18.47 -10.51 -0.24
C ALA A 60 -17.43 -10.36 0.87
N CYS A 61 -16.16 -10.18 0.49
CA CYS A 61 -15.07 -9.96 1.42
C CYS A 61 -14.19 -8.81 0.94
N ARG A 62 -13.74 -7.98 1.89
CA ARG A 62 -12.90 -6.81 1.62
C ARG A 62 -11.73 -6.78 2.59
N CYS A 63 -10.52 -6.71 2.06
CA CYS A 63 -9.29 -6.80 2.84
C CYS A 63 -8.27 -5.76 2.36
N ARG A 64 -7.48 -5.26 3.31
CA ARG A 64 -6.29 -4.43 3.05
C ARG A 64 -5.06 -5.32 3.16
N PHE A 65 -4.92 -6.21 2.17
CA PHE A 65 -3.80 -7.15 2.15
C PHE A 65 -2.52 -6.45 1.75
N ASP A 66 -2.58 -5.56 0.78
CA ASP A 66 -1.40 -4.87 0.23
C ASP A 66 -1.16 -3.59 1.04
N ARG A 67 0.03 -3.49 1.63
CA ARG A 67 0.40 -2.41 2.55
C ARG A 67 1.77 -1.88 2.20
N VAL A 68 1.96 -0.58 2.43
CA VAL A 68 3.25 0.10 2.28
C VAL A 68 3.70 0.59 3.65
N TYR A 69 4.89 0.17 4.05
CA TYR A 69 5.52 0.61 5.29
C TYR A 69 6.70 1.52 4.99
N LEU A 70 6.83 2.59 5.76
CA LEU A 70 7.92 3.55 5.62
C LEU A 70 8.68 3.67 6.94
N ARG A 71 10.01 3.64 6.86
CA ARG A 71 10.91 4.08 7.94
C ARG A 71 11.72 5.27 7.44
N PRO A 72 11.39 6.51 7.83
CA PRO A 72 12.14 7.67 7.40
C PRO A 72 13.58 7.63 7.89
N ALA A 73 14.49 8.27 7.14
CA ALA A 73 15.87 8.43 7.58
C ALA A 73 15.91 9.31 8.85
N LYS A 74 16.75 8.93 9.82
CA LYS A 74 16.97 9.67 11.06
C LYS A 74 18.33 10.39 11.09
N ARG A 75 19.12 10.27 10.02
CA ARG A 75 20.47 10.83 9.96
C ARG A 75 20.41 12.28 9.51
N GLU A 76 21.13 13.13 10.23
CA GLU A 76 21.29 14.54 9.89
C GLU A 76 21.91 14.71 8.50
N GLY A 77 21.40 15.67 7.73
CA GLY A 77 21.79 15.91 6.34
C GLY A 77 21.20 14.93 5.30
N VAL A 78 20.34 13.98 5.69
CA VAL A 78 19.60 13.10 4.77
C VAL A 78 18.15 13.55 4.67
N ALA A 79 17.69 13.83 3.45
CA ALA A 79 16.30 14.23 3.20
C ALA A 79 15.32 13.18 3.73
N CYS A 80 14.38 13.62 4.57
CA CYS A 80 13.34 12.79 5.14
C CYS A 80 12.17 12.72 4.16
N LEU A 81 11.90 11.55 3.58
CA LEU A 81 10.73 11.36 2.73
C LEU A 81 9.48 11.19 3.59
N LEU A 82 8.44 11.96 3.27
CA LEU A 82 7.11 11.85 3.88
C LEU A 82 6.08 11.45 2.82
N PRO A 83 5.15 10.53 3.12
CA PRO A 83 4.07 10.22 2.19
C PRO A 83 3.14 11.42 2.07
N ASN A 84 2.73 11.76 0.85
CA ASN A 84 1.81 12.87 0.61
C ASN A 84 0.49 12.42 -0.05
N HIS A 85 0.48 11.28 -0.75
CA HIS A 85 -0.69 10.77 -1.45
C HIS A 85 -0.60 9.26 -1.67
N MET A 86 -1.77 8.61 -1.70
CA MET A 86 -1.93 7.18 -1.95
C MET A 86 -3.25 6.93 -2.68
N ALA A 87 -3.20 6.14 -3.76
CA ALA A 87 -4.36 5.78 -4.57
C ALA A 87 -4.32 4.30 -4.99
N LEU A 88 -5.47 3.78 -5.42
CA LEU A 88 -5.57 2.46 -6.02
C LEU A 88 -5.49 2.55 -7.55
N LEU A 89 -4.84 1.56 -8.16
CA LEU A 89 -4.68 1.42 -9.60
C LEU A 89 -5.31 0.12 -10.12
N GLY A 90 -5.55 0.07 -11.43
CA GLY A 90 -6.11 -1.10 -12.09
C GLY A 90 -7.61 -1.29 -11.83
N LEU A 91 -8.32 -0.21 -11.49
CA LEU A 91 -9.77 -0.18 -11.22
C LEU A 91 -10.63 -0.31 -12.49
N GLU A 92 -10.02 -0.36 -13.67
CA GLU A 92 -10.68 -0.48 -14.96
C GLU A 92 -10.53 -1.90 -15.51
N LYS A 93 -11.54 -2.34 -16.27
CA LYS A 93 -11.48 -3.62 -16.97
C LYS A 93 -10.69 -3.46 -18.27
N LEU A 94 -9.94 -4.50 -18.59
CA LEU A 94 -9.31 -4.69 -19.89
C LEU A 94 -10.37 -5.12 -20.92
N ASP A 95 -10.02 -5.09 -22.20
CA ASP A 95 -10.90 -5.48 -23.32
C ASP A 95 -11.47 -6.90 -23.19
N CYS A 96 -10.78 -7.79 -22.46
CA CYS A 96 -11.25 -9.13 -22.16
C CYS A 96 -12.35 -9.19 -21.06
N GLY A 97 -12.81 -8.04 -20.57
CA GLY A 97 -13.87 -7.93 -19.55
C GLY A 97 -13.43 -8.25 -18.13
N ARG A 98 -12.11 -8.39 -17.89
CA ARG A 98 -11.50 -8.68 -16.58
C ARG A 98 -10.65 -7.50 -16.10
N TYR A 99 -10.51 -7.38 -14.79
CA TYR A 99 -9.52 -6.48 -14.21
C TYR A 99 -8.11 -7.03 -14.41
N THR A 100 -7.08 -6.18 -14.30
CA THR A 100 -5.67 -6.59 -14.42
C THR A 100 -5.29 -7.67 -13.40
N SER A 101 -5.91 -7.66 -12.22
CA SER A 101 -5.67 -8.63 -11.13
C SER A 101 -6.94 -8.74 -10.26
N ASP A 102 -7.02 -9.77 -9.41
CA ASP A 102 -8.03 -9.82 -8.33
C ASP A 102 -7.69 -8.89 -7.15
N HIS A 103 -6.50 -8.28 -7.18
CA HIS A 103 -6.08 -7.18 -6.31
C HIS A 103 -6.05 -5.85 -7.08
N TRP A 104 -6.31 -4.75 -6.38
CA TRP A 104 -6.02 -3.40 -6.84
C TRP A 104 -4.54 -3.07 -6.59
N GLY A 105 -3.91 -2.40 -7.57
CA GLY A 105 -2.56 -1.89 -7.40
C GLY A 105 -2.53 -0.74 -6.39
N VAL A 106 -1.40 -0.55 -5.71
CA VAL A 106 -1.20 0.56 -4.77
C VAL A 106 -0.18 1.53 -5.36
N TYR A 107 -0.59 2.79 -5.51
CA TYR A 107 0.29 3.89 -5.86
C TYR A 107 0.49 4.81 -4.65
N CYS A 108 1.73 5.17 -4.36
CA CYS A 108 2.07 6.12 -3.30
C CYS A 108 3.11 7.12 -3.82
N SER A 109 2.97 8.39 -3.44
CA SER A 109 3.97 9.42 -3.69
C SER A 109 4.51 10.00 -2.38
N PHE A 110 5.76 10.46 -2.46
CA PHE A 110 6.53 10.93 -1.32
C PHE A 110 7.22 12.25 -1.70
N SER A 111 7.27 13.18 -0.76
CA SER A 111 8.05 14.41 -0.89
C SER A 111 9.19 14.41 0.12
N ALA A 112 10.29 15.08 -0.21
CA ALA A 112 11.23 15.50 0.81
C ALA A 112 10.54 16.53 1.72
N GLY A 113 10.63 16.33 3.03
CA GLY A 113 10.28 17.34 4.03
C GLY A 113 11.36 18.39 4.19
#